data_AF-A0A660NIT7-F1
#
_entry.id   AF-A0A660NIT7-F1
#
_cell.length_a   1.000
_cell.length_b   1.000
_cell.length_c   1.000
_cell.angle_alpha   90.00
_cell.angle_beta   90.00
_cell.angle_gamma   90.00
#
_symmetry.space_group_name_H-M   'P 1'
#
loop_
_entity.id
_entity.type
_entity.pdbx_description
1 polymer ?
#
loop_
_entity_poly.entity_id
_entity_poly.type
_entity_poly.pdbx_seq_one_letter_code
_entity_poly.pdbx_strand_id
1 'polypeptide(L)'
;MRIRELRLLRYGKFTDRLLALPHAPQDIHLVVGANEAGKSTMRRALSDWLFGFPMRSTGMDFLHPMQDLRLGGIIEDNTVSLEEHSSGPDTATGNTETGASSDGQIRSLNFERRKGQKNTLRTPADEPLPDSTLHEWLGSLQADEFRRMYALDHATLVEGSESILQASDDIGRMLFQAAAGIEHLGDALKTLQQEADSLWAPRKSGNRIFYQQQDAYEDARRTLGQAQLRTRDWKESHDALMDVQHQLEEARSKHAEIQQHIHRLERIRRVQPLLR
;
A
#
# COMPACT_ATOMS: atom_id res chain seq x y z
N MET A 1 3.58 -15.63 -25.84
CA MET A 1 2.75 -16.85 -25.84
C MET A 1 1.29 -16.47 -26.03
N ARG A 2 0.60 -17.11 -26.98
CA ARG A 2 -0.84 -17.04 -27.24
C ARG A 2 -1.45 -18.43 -27.01
N ILE A 3 -2.67 -18.51 -26.49
CA ILE A 3 -3.41 -19.78 -26.32
C ILE A 3 -4.37 -19.91 -27.49
N ARG A 4 -4.18 -20.93 -28.33
CA ARG A 4 -5.05 -21.22 -29.47
C ARG A 4 -6.22 -22.11 -29.10
N GLU A 5 -6.00 -23.05 -28.19
CA GLU A 5 -6.97 -24.08 -27.86
C GLU A 5 -6.81 -24.52 -26.41
N LEU A 6 -7.93 -24.71 -25.71
CA LEU A 6 -8.00 -25.35 -24.40
C LEU A 6 -8.93 -26.56 -24.46
N ARG A 7 -8.43 -27.72 -24.05
CA ARG A 7 -9.13 -29.00 -23.98
C ARG A 7 -9.33 -29.43 -22.53
N LEU A 8 -10.58 -29.51 -22.11
CA LEU A 8 -11.02 -30.00 -20.81
C LEU A 8 -11.40 -31.48 -20.96
N LEU A 9 -10.38 -32.34 -21.03
CA LEU A 9 -10.52 -33.77 -21.32
C LEU A 9 -11.25 -34.49 -20.18
N ARG A 10 -10.75 -34.34 -18.95
CA ARG A 10 -11.38 -34.83 -17.71
C ARG A 10 -11.11 -33.85 -16.60
N TYR A 11 -12.00 -32.87 -16.41
CA TYR A 11 -11.77 -31.80 -15.44
C TYR A 11 -13.06 -31.13 -14.95
N GLY A 12 -13.26 -31.14 -13.64
CA GLY A 12 -14.46 -30.63 -13.00
C GLY A 12 -15.70 -31.35 -13.48
N LYS A 13 -16.61 -30.60 -14.10
CA LYS A 13 -17.84 -31.10 -14.71
C LYS A 13 -17.70 -31.41 -16.21
N PHE A 14 -16.54 -31.17 -16.80
CA PHE A 14 -16.32 -31.31 -18.24
C PHE A 14 -15.71 -32.66 -18.58
N THR A 15 -16.17 -33.23 -19.69
CA THR A 15 -15.62 -34.42 -20.34
C THR A 15 -15.46 -34.09 -21.82
N ASP A 16 -14.23 -34.20 -22.33
CA ASP A 16 -13.84 -33.96 -23.72
C ASP A 16 -14.38 -32.66 -24.33
N ARG A 17 -14.36 -31.57 -23.53
CA ARG A 17 -14.83 -30.25 -23.98
C ARG A 17 -13.68 -29.44 -24.57
N LEU A 18 -13.86 -28.97 -25.80
CA LEU A 18 -12.91 -28.09 -26.49
C LEU A 18 -13.38 -26.63 -26.48
N LEU A 19 -12.45 -25.72 -26.20
CA LEU A 19 -12.59 -24.29 -26.34
C LEU A 19 -11.55 -23.81 -27.37
N ALA A 20 -12.02 -23.48 -28.57
CA ALA A 20 -11.19 -22.90 -29.62
C ALA A 20 -11.10 -21.38 -29.44
N LEU A 21 -9.90 -20.83 -29.59
CA LEU A 21 -9.59 -19.39 -29.55
C LEU A 21 -8.94 -19.00 -30.88
N PRO A 22 -9.72 -18.93 -31.98
CA PRO A 22 -9.18 -18.67 -33.31
C PRO A 22 -8.56 -17.27 -33.40
N HIS A 23 -7.63 -17.07 -34.32
CA HIS A 23 -7.12 -15.73 -34.59
C HIS A 23 -8.22 -14.83 -35.16
N ALA A 24 -8.25 -13.59 -34.68
CA ALA A 24 -9.12 -12.53 -35.18
C ALA A 24 -8.31 -11.21 -35.24
N PRO A 25 -8.73 -10.22 -36.06
CA PRO A 25 -8.06 -8.92 -36.13
C PRO A 25 -7.95 -8.22 -34.77
N GLN A 26 -8.94 -8.43 -33.89
CA GLN A 26 -8.85 -8.11 -32.47
C GLN A 26 -8.89 -9.42 -31.69
N ASP A 27 -7.79 -9.77 -31.01
CA ASP A 27 -7.66 -11.06 -30.31
C ASP A 27 -8.29 -11.03 -28.91
N ILE A 28 -9.58 -10.68 -28.86
CA ILE A 28 -10.39 -10.62 -27.64
C ILE A 28 -11.49 -11.68 -27.72
N HIS A 29 -11.46 -12.63 -26.78
CA HIS A 29 -12.42 -13.73 -26.72
C HIS A 29 -13.35 -13.58 -25.51
N LEU A 30 -14.66 -13.50 -25.76
CA LEU A 30 -15.67 -13.42 -24.70
C LEU A 30 -16.36 -14.78 -24.52
N VAL A 31 -16.13 -15.42 -23.36
CA VAL A 31 -16.78 -16.68 -23.00
C VAL A 31 -17.98 -16.41 -22.09
N VAL A 32 -19.19 -16.58 -22.63
CA VAL A 32 -20.45 -16.34 -21.91
C VAL A 32 -21.16 -17.66 -21.60
N GLY A 33 -21.86 -17.70 -20.48
CA GLY A 33 -22.73 -18.81 -20.10
C GLY A 33 -23.49 -18.50 -18.83
N ALA A 34 -24.53 -19.28 -18.52
CA ALA A 34 -25.29 -19.17 -17.28
C ALA A 34 -24.40 -19.30 -16.03
N ASN A 35 -24.94 -18.98 -14.86
CA ASN A 35 -24.29 -19.33 -13.60
C ASN A 35 -24.05 -20.84 -13.55
N GLU A 36 -22.93 -21.25 -12.95
CA GLU A 36 -22.50 -22.66 -12.87
C GLU A 36 -22.21 -23.30 -14.24
N ALA A 37 -22.23 -22.55 -15.36
CA ALA A 37 -21.83 -23.05 -16.67
C ALA A 37 -20.36 -23.50 -16.75
N GLY A 38 -19.54 -23.19 -15.73
CA GLY A 38 -18.14 -23.62 -15.63
C GLY A 38 -17.15 -22.57 -16.11
N LYS A 39 -17.54 -21.29 -16.20
CA LYS A 39 -16.65 -20.18 -16.56
C LYS A 39 -15.45 -20.09 -15.60
N SER A 40 -15.72 -20.10 -14.29
CA SER A 40 -14.67 -20.10 -13.26
C SER A 40 -13.82 -21.39 -13.30
N THR A 41 -14.43 -22.52 -13.67
CA THR A 41 -13.73 -23.79 -13.88
C THR A 41 -12.74 -23.70 -15.04
N MET A 42 -13.12 -23.10 -16.17
CA MET A 42 -12.22 -22.90 -17.31
C MET A 42 -11.03 -22.02 -16.96
N ARG A 43 -11.26 -20.93 -16.23
CA ARG A 43 -10.17 -20.06 -15.75
C ARG A 43 -9.17 -20.81 -14.87
N ARG A 44 -9.65 -21.65 -13.94
CA ARG A 44 -8.78 -22.50 -13.11
C ARG A 44 -8.03 -23.54 -13.93
N ALA A 45 -8.69 -24.12 -14.94
CA ALA A 45 -8.08 -25.09 -15.85
C ALA A 45 -6.85 -24.52 -16.57
N LEU A 46 -6.86 -23.23 -16.96
CA LEU A 46 -5.70 -22.59 -17.58
C LEU A 46 -4.46 -22.63 -16.66
N SER A 47 -4.64 -22.27 -15.38
CA SER A 47 -3.56 -22.31 -14.40
C SER A 47 -3.07 -23.74 -14.15
N ASP A 48 -3.99 -24.69 -13.96
CA ASP A 48 -3.64 -26.10 -13.71
C ASP A 48 -2.97 -26.76 -14.93
N TRP A 49 -3.37 -26.37 -16.15
CA TRP A 49 -2.79 -26.86 -17.40
C TRP A 49 -1.36 -26.33 -17.61
N LEU A 50 -1.14 -25.03 -17.38
CA LEU A 50 0.17 -24.42 -17.56
C LEU A 50 1.16 -24.82 -16.47
N PHE A 51 0.75 -24.77 -15.19
CA PHE A 51 1.68 -24.89 -14.05
C PHE A 51 1.59 -26.22 -13.29
N GLY A 52 0.56 -27.02 -13.56
CA GLY A 52 0.33 -28.26 -12.85
C GLY A 52 -0.79 -28.20 -11.82
N PHE A 53 -1.29 -29.40 -11.53
CA PHE A 53 -2.37 -29.58 -10.58
C PHE A 53 -1.85 -29.53 -9.13
N PRO A 54 -2.55 -28.83 -8.20
CA PRO A 54 -2.21 -28.83 -6.79
C PRO A 54 -2.03 -30.24 -6.21
N MET A 55 -1.03 -30.44 -5.35
CA MET A 55 -0.69 -31.77 -4.81
C MET A 55 -1.79 -32.40 -3.97
N ARG A 56 -2.40 -31.63 -3.05
CA ARG A 56 -3.31 -32.14 -2.01
C ARG A 56 -4.77 -32.18 -2.44
N SER A 57 -5.28 -31.09 -3.00
CA SER A 57 -6.67 -31.02 -3.46
C SER A 57 -6.75 -30.13 -4.69
N THR A 58 -7.22 -30.70 -5.79
CA THR A 58 -7.58 -29.95 -6.99
C THR A 58 -8.95 -29.31 -6.80
N GLY A 59 -9.88 -29.93 -6.06
CA GLY A 59 -11.26 -29.46 -5.91
C GLY A 59 -11.99 -29.41 -7.26
N MET A 60 -11.57 -30.27 -8.19
CA MET A 60 -12.03 -30.34 -9.59
C MET A 60 -12.26 -31.79 -10.02
N ASP A 61 -12.31 -32.71 -9.08
CA ASP A 61 -12.53 -34.15 -9.19
C ASP A 61 -14.01 -34.52 -8.99
N PHE A 62 -14.93 -33.61 -9.35
CA PHE A 62 -16.37 -33.78 -9.12
C PHE A 62 -16.97 -34.96 -9.87
N LEU A 63 -16.61 -35.10 -11.15
CA LEU A 63 -17.12 -36.16 -12.04
C LEU A 63 -16.08 -37.24 -12.30
N HIS A 64 -14.79 -36.90 -12.22
CA HIS A 64 -13.67 -37.75 -12.62
C HIS A 64 -12.77 -38.05 -11.43
N PRO A 65 -12.29 -39.29 -11.25
CA PRO A 65 -11.30 -39.61 -10.23
C PRO A 65 -10.05 -38.71 -10.34
N MET A 66 -9.46 -38.30 -9.21
CA MET A 66 -8.31 -37.38 -9.20
C MET A 66 -7.16 -37.82 -10.12
N GLN A 67 -6.89 -39.12 -10.21
CA GLN A 67 -5.83 -39.68 -11.05
C GLN A 67 -6.09 -39.57 -12.56
N ASP A 68 -7.36 -39.45 -12.95
CA ASP A 68 -7.80 -39.37 -14.35
C ASP A 68 -7.90 -37.93 -14.84
N LEU A 69 -7.71 -36.95 -13.95
CA LEU A 69 -7.77 -35.53 -14.28
C LEU A 69 -6.74 -35.20 -15.36
N ARG A 70 -7.26 -34.63 -16.46
CA ARG A 70 -6.49 -34.37 -17.67
C ARG A 70 -6.97 -33.11 -18.35
N LEU A 71 -6.01 -32.26 -18.70
CA LEU A 71 -6.18 -31.03 -19.45
C LEU A 71 -5.27 -31.06 -20.66
N GLY A 72 -5.59 -30.30 -21.69
CA GLY A 72 -4.75 -30.16 -22.86
C GLY A 72 -4.98 -28.85 -23.56
N GLY A 73 -4.19 -28.60 -24.59
CA GLY A 73 -4.36 -27.40 -25.39
C GLY A 73 -3.20 -27.14 -26.31
N ILE A 74 -3.25 -25.99 -26.98
CA ILE A 74 -2.25 -25.57 -27.93
C ILE A 74 -1.87 -24.13 -27.62
N ILE A 75 -0.57 -23.88 -27.44
CA ILE A 75 0.00 -22.55 -27.37
C ILE A 75 0.82 -22.26 -28.62
N GLU A 76 0.91 -20.99 -28.98
CA GLU A 76 1.67 -20.53 -30.15
C GLU A 76 2.32 -19.16 -29.90
N ASP A 77 3.31 -18.80 -30.72
CA ASP A 77 3.98 -17.51 -30.59
C ASP A 77 3.03 -16.37 -30.93
N ASN A 78 3.15 -15.26 -30.19
CA ASN A 78 2.32 -14.09 -30.42
C ASN A 78 2.94 -13.27 -31.55
N THR A 79 2.44 -13.40 -32.77
CA THR A 79 3.01 -12.74 -33.97
C THR A 79 2.59 -11.28 -34.14
N VAL A 80 1.75 -10.74 -33.25
CA VAL A 80 1.16 -9.39 -33.41
C VAL A 80 2.19 -8.25 -33.23
N SER A 81 3.42 -8.52 -32.76
CA SER A 81 4.41 -7.47 -32.48
C SER A 81 5.37 -7.12 -33.63
N LEU A 82 5.27 -7.72 -34.82
CA LEU A 82 6.29 -7.54 -35.88
C LEU A 82 5.83 -6.78 -37.15
N GLU A 83 4.55 -6.44 -37.31
CA GLU A 83 4.07 -5.88 -38.60
C GLU A 83 3.54 -4.45 -38.57
N GLU A 84 3.55 -3.74 -37.44
CA GLU A 84 3.18 -2.32 -37.42
C GLU A 84 4.36 -1.48 -36.90
N HIS A 85 4.73 -0.45 -37.67
CA HIS A 85 5.83 0.55 -37.50
C HIS A 85 7.03 0.46 -38.47
N SER A 86 6.83 0.12 -39.74
CA SER A 86 7.71 0.64 -40.80
C SER A 86 6.92 1.15 -42.00
N SER A 87 6.37 2.35 -41.88
CA SER A 87 6.03 3.19 -43.04
C SER A 87 6.81 4.50 -42.95
N GLY A 88 8.08 4.44 -43.36
CA GLY A 88 8.91 5.58 -43.73
C GLY A 88 9.32 5.40 -45.21
N PRO A 89 9.24 6.44 -46.06
CA PRO A 89 9.29 6.27 -47.49
C PRO A 89 10.70 5.96 -48.02
N ASP A 90 10.69 5.19 -49.10
CA ASP A 90 11.78 4.75 -49.95
C ASP A 90 12.94 5.74 -50.13
N THR A 91 14.17 5.24 -49.89
CA THR A 91 15.32 5.59 -50.74
C THR A 91 16.15 4.34 -51.01
N ALA A 92 16.14 3.92 -52.26
CA ALA A 92 16.89 2.81 -52.80
C ALA A 92 18.41 3.06 -52.77
N THR A 93 19.21 2.07 -52.34
CA THR A 93 20.42 1.63 -53.07
C THR A 93 21.04 0.37 -52.45
N GLY A 94 21.17 -0.68 -53.26
CA GLY A 94 22.38 -1.50 -53.30
C GLY A 94 22.48 -2.79 -52.46
N ASN A 95 22.41 -3.91 -53.19
CA ASN A 95 23.36 -5.05 -53.14
C ASN A 95 23.03 -6.26 -52.24
N THR A 96 22.72 -7.37 -52.95
CA THR A 96 23.25 -8.74 -52.81
C THR A 96 23.58 -9.26 -51.40
N GLU A 97 22.81 -10.24 -50.92
CA GLU A 97 23.20 -11.66 -50.76
C GLU A 97 22.22 -12.42 -49.87
N THR A 98 22.12 -13.73 -50.13
CA THR A 98 21.46 -14.77 -49.32
C THR A 98 19.93 -14.73 -49.22
N GLY A 99 19.31 -15.31 -50.25
CA GLY A 99 18.00 -15.92 -50.12
C GLY A 99 18.06 -17.10 -49.14
N ALA A 100 17.43 -16.91 -47.98
CA ALA A 100 16.79 -17.96 -47.23
C ALA A 100 15.47 -17.37 -46.74
N SER A 101 14.40 -17.57 -47.51
CA SER A 101 13.04 -17.34 -47.04
C SER A 101 12.82 -18.17 -45.78
N SER A 102 12.85 -17.53 -44.62
CA SER A 102 12.31 -18.13 -43.40
C SER A 102 10.80 -18.12 -43.56
N ASP A 103 10.26 -19.27 -43.98
CA ASP A 103 8.84 -19.56 -43.96
C ASP A 103 8.30 -19.13 -42.59
N GLY A 104 7.34 -18.20 -42.57
CA GLY A 104 6.79 -17.53 -41.38
C GLY A 104 5.91 -18.46 -40.55
N GLN A 105 6.41 -19.66 -40.25
CA GLN A 105 5.66 -20.68 -39.55
C GLN A 105 5.61 -20.33 -38.07
N ILE A 106 4.41 -19.96 -37.60
CA ILE A 106 4.15 -19.70 -36.19
C ILE A 106 4.51 -20.94 -35.40
N ARG A 107 5.52 -20.82 -34.52
CA ARG A 107 5.88 -21.89 -33.59
C ARG A 107 4.67 -22.21 -32.73
N SER A 108 4.33 -23.51 -32.61
CA SER A 108 3.25 -23.96 -31.73
C SER A 108 3.65 -25.20 -30.93
N LEU A 109 3.08 -25.34 -29.75
CA LEU A 109 3.25 -26.49 -28.85
C LEU A 109 1.87 -27.04 -28.48
N ASN A 110 1.61 -28.29 -28.87
CA ASN A 110 0.42 -29.04 -28.47
C ASN A 110 0.79 -30.01 -27.36
N PHE A 111 0.17 -29.85 -26.19
CA PHE A 111 0.47 -30.69 -25.03
C PHE A 111 -0.74 -30.91 -24.13
N GLU A 112 -0.62 -31.97 -23.34
CA GLU A 112 -1.57 -32.36 -22.32
C GLU A 112 -0.88 -32.44 -20.98
N ARG A 113 -1.64 -32.17 -19.93
CA ARG A 113 -1.19 -32.31 -18.56
C ARG A 113 -2.12 -33.23 -17.79
N ARG A 114 -1.55 -34.24 -17.16
CA ARG A 114 -2.23 -35.14 -16.23
C ARG A 114 -1.92 -34.81 -14.78
N LYS A 115 -2.80 -35.18 -13.86
CA LYS A 115 -2.51 -35.14 -12.43
C LYS A 115 -1.39 -36.13 -12.09
N GLY A 116 -0.34 -35.64 -11.43
CA GLY A 116 0.77 -36.48 -10.98
C GLY A 116 1.89 -35.65 -10.33
N GLN A 117 2.96 -36.32 -9.89
CA GLN A 117 4.16 -35.66 -9.36
C GLN A 117 5.32 -35.61 -10.36
N LYS A 118 5.40 -36.60 -11.27
CA LYS A 118 6.46 -36.72 -12.28
C LYS A 118 5.84 -37.03 -13.64
N ASN A 119 6.48 -36.59 -14.72
CA ASN A 119 6.04 -36.82 -16.09
C ASN A 119 4.56 -36.43 -16.29
N THR A 120 4.23 -35.22 -15.84
CA THR A 120 2.86 -34.69 -15.90
C THR A 120 2.56 -34.05 -17.24
N LEU A 121 3.56 -33.42 -17.86
CA LEU A 121 3.50 -32.86 -19.19
C LEU A 121 3.69 -33.95 -20.24
N ARG A 122 2.79 -34.01 -21.23
CA ARG A 122 2.76 -35.06 -22.24
C ARG A 122 2.33 -34.54 -23.61
N THR A 123 2.71 -35.25 -24.66
CA THR A 123 2.15 -35.05 -26.00
C THR A 123 0.72 -35.60 -26.07
N PRO A 124 -0.06 -35.25 -27.11
CA PRO A 124 -1.37 -35.88 -27.36
C PRO A 124 -1.30 -37.40 -27.61
N ALA A 125 -0.14 -37.90 -28.04
CA ALA A 125 0.14 -39.34 -28.17
C ALA A 125 0.53 -40.01 -26.83
N ASP A 126 0.42 -39.29 -25.72
CA ASP A 126 0.72 -39.75 -24.35
C ASP A 126 2.20 -39.99 -24.03
N GLU A 127 3.11 -39.40 -24.81
CA GLU A 127 4.55 -39.45 -24.57
C GLU A 127 4.98 -38.35 -23.59
N PRO A 128 5.89 -38.63 -22.63
CA PRO A 128 6.32 -37.64 -21.64
C PRO A 128 7.15 -36.51 -22.29
N LEU A 129 6.82 -35.26 -21.94
CA LEU A 129 7.60 -34.09 -22.28
C LEU A 129 8.41 -33.63 -21.06
N PRO A 130 9.65 -33.14 -21.25
CA PRO A 130 10.40 -32.49 -20.18
C PRO A 130 9.65 -31.28 -19.59
N ASP A 131 9.69 -31.11 -18.27
CA ASP A 131 9.08 -29.93 -17.63
C ASP A 131 9.79 -28.62 -18.07
N SER A 132 11.02 -28.70 -18.57
CA SER A 132 11.76 -27.58 -19.18
C SER A 132 11.09 -27.05 -20.46
N THR A 133 10.27 -27.85 -21.16
CA THR A 133 9.64 -27.45 -22.43
C THR A 133 8.77 -26.20 -22.29
N LEU A 134 8.13 -25.99 -21.14
CA LEU A 134 7.29 -24.80 -20.91
C LEU A 134 8.07 -23.56 -20.48
N HIS A 135 9.33 -23.70 -20.06
CA HIS A 135 10.13 -22.55 -19.60
C HIS A 135 10.39 -21.55 -20.74
N GLU A 136 10.52 -22.04 -21.97
CA GLU A 136 10.67 -21.15 -23.14
C GLU A 136 9.40 -20.31 -23.43
N TRP A 137 8.23 -20.80 -23.01
CA TRP A 137 6.95 -20.14 -23.26
C TRP A 137 6.51 -19.23 -22.11
N LEU A 138 6.76 -19.67 -20.87
CA LEU A 138 6.34 -18.99 -19.65
C LEU A 138 7.44 -18.12 -19.04
N GLY A 139 8.70 -18.30 -19.45
CA GLY A 139 9.84 -17.62 -18.84
C GLY A 139 9.98 -17.97 -17.36
N SER A 140 10.10 -16.95 -16.51
CA SER A 140 10.17 -17.08 -15.05
C SER A 140 8.80 -17.09 -14.36
N LEU A 141 7.70 -16.99 -15.12
CA LEU A 141 6.36 -16.82 -14.58
C LEU A 141 5.96 -17.99 -13.70
N GLN A 142 5.52 -17.70 -12.47
CA GLN A 142 5.03 -18.71 -11.53
C GLN A 142 3.50 -18.82 -11.54
N ALA A 143 2.96 -19.91 -10.98
CA ALA A 143 1.51 -20.15 -10.96
C ALA A 143 0.72 -19.03 -10.28
N ASP A 144 1.19 -18.56 -9.12
CA ASP A 144 0.51 -17.51 -8.35
C ASP A 144 0.64 -16.14 -9.03
N GLU A 145 1.77 -15.88 -9.67
CA GLU A 145 1.99 -14.68 -10.48
C GLU A 145 1.05 -14.65 -11.70
N PHE A 146 0.95 -15.78 -12.42
CA PHE A 146 0.00 -15.91 -13.53
C PHE A 146 -1.44 -15.68 -13.10
N ARG A 147 -1.85 -16.18 -11.92
CA ARG A 147 -3.20 -15.97 -11.39
C ARG A 147 -3.49 -14.51 -11.10
N ARG A 148 -2.51 -13.81 -10.52
CA ARG A 148 -2.60 -12.38 -10.18
C ARG A 148 -2.60 -11.48 -11.42
N MET A 149 -1.94 -11.87 -12.50
CA MET A 149 -1.82 -11.05 -13.72
C MET A 149 -2.88 -11.37 -14.78
N TYR A 150 -3.11 -12.65 -15.06
CA TYR A 150 -3.80 -13.10 -16.28
C TYR A 150 -5.09 -13.87 -15.99
N ALA A 151 -5.24 -14.46 -14.81
CA ALA A 151 -6.43 -15.24 -14.43
C ALA A 151 -7.23 -14.58 -13.29
N LEU A 152 -7.52 -13.29 -13.46
CA LEU A 152 -8.23 -12.46 -12.50
C LEU A 152 -9.65 -12.96 -12.21
N ASP A 153 -10.01 -13.01 -10.94
CA ASP A 153 -11.37 -13.11 -10.42
C ASP A 153 -11.65 -12.01 -9.39
N HIS A 154 -12.91 -11.91 -8.97
CA HIS A 154 -13.32 -10.89 -8.00
C HIS A 154 -12.51 -10.95 -6.70
N ALA A 155 -12.24 -12.14 -6.15
CA ALA A 155 -11.50 -12.26 -4.90
C ALA A 155 -10.03 -11.83 -5.08
N THR A 156 -9.38 -12.26 -6.15
CA THR A 156 -8.00 -11.84 -6.47
C THR A 156 -7.89 -10.36 -6.78
N LEU A 157 -8.95 -9.74 -7.34
CA LEU A 157 -9.01 -8.30 -7.57
C LEU A 157 -9.13 -7.52 -6.26
N VAL A 158 -9.96 -8.01 -5.34
CA VAL A 158 -10.08 -7.42 -4.00
C VAL A 158 -8.77 -7.56 -3.23
N GLU A 159 -8.20 -8.77 -3.18
CA GLU A 159 -6.90 -9.03 -2.54
C GLU A 159 -5.78 -8.19 -3.17
N GLY A 160 -5.74 -8.10 -4.50
CA GLY A 160 -4.78 -7.25 -5.23
C GLY A 160 -4.94 -5.77 -4.86
N SER A 161 -6.18 -5.27 -4.77
CA SER A 161 -6.44 -3.90 -4.38
C SER A 161 -6.05 -3.62 -2.92
N GLU A 162 -6.28 -4.57 -2.02
CA GLU A 162 -5.89 -4.47 -0.61
C GLU A 162 -4.36 -4.49 -0.47
N SER A 163 -3.66 -5.35 -1.22
CA SER A 163 -2.19 -5.40 -1.28
C SER A 163 -1.58 -4.07 -1.78
N ILE A 164 -2.19 -3.44 -2.77
CA ILE A 164 -1.79 -2.12 -3.27
C ILE A 164 -1.94 -1.05 -2.17
N LEU A 165 -3.07 -1.07 -1.45
CA LEU A 165 -3.33 -0.11 -0.36
C LEU A 165 -2.46 -0.35 0.88
N GLN A 166 -2.11 -1.61 1.18
CA GLN A 166 -1.30 -2.00 2.34
C GLN A 166 0.21 -1.85 2.09
N ALA A 167 0.63 -1.43 0.90
CA ALA A 167 2.00 -1.00 0.59
C ALA A 167 3.11 -2.01 0.94
N SER A 168 2.81 -3.31 0.97
CA SER A 168 3.75 -4.31 1.51
C SER A 168 4.56 -5.08 0.46
N ASP A 169 4.07 -5.22 -0.78
CA ASP A 169 4.73 -6.04 -1.80
C ASP A 169 5.07 -5.23 -3.06
N ASP A 170 6.37 -5.09 -3.35
CA ASP A 170 6.93 -4.42 -4.55
C ASP A 170 6.32 -4.92 -5.86
N ILE A 171 5.87 -6.18 -5.90
CA ILE A 171 5.30 -6.82 -7.09
C ILE A 171 3.95 -6.19 -7.45
N GLY A 172 3.07 -5.94 -6.48
CA GLY A 172 1.75 -5.33 -6.74
C GLY A 172 1.87 -3.91 -7.28
N ARG A 173 2.90 -3.19 -6.84
CA ARG A 173 3.25 -1.85 -7.33
C ARG A 173 3.77 -1.91 -8.77
N MET A 174 4.77 -2.75 -9.06
CA MET A 174 5.31 -2.91 -10.42
C MET A 174 4.25 -3.32 -11.44
N LEU A 175 3.32 -4.21 -11.04
CA LEU A 175 2.21 -4.68 -11.90
C LEU A 175 1.23 -3.56 -12.23
N PHE A 176 0.85 -2.77 -11.23
CA PHE A 176 -0.03 -1.63 -11.44
C PHE A 176 0.65 -0.53 -12.26
N GLN A 177 1.94 -0.27 -12.02
CA GLN A 177 2.73 0.67 -12.82
C GLN A 177 2.82 0.23 -14.29
N ALA A 178 3.06 -1.05 -14.54
CA ALA A 178 3.11 -1.63 -15.89
C ALA A 178 1.74 -1.63 -16.59
N ALA A 179 0.65 -1.93 -15.87
CA ALA A 179 -0.69 -1.99 -16.42
C ALA A 179 -1.33 -0.59 -16.64
N ALA A 180 -1.00 0.39 -15.79
CA ALA A 180 -1.52 1.76 -15.88
C ALA A 180 -0.62 2.68 -16.74
N GLY A 181 0.60 2.24 -17.09
CA GLY A 181 1.58 3.07 -17.80
C GLY A 181 2.15 4.21 -16.94
N ILE A 182 2.11 4.09 -15.62
CA ILE A 182 2.53 5.14 -14.68
C ILE A 182 3.82 4.70 -14.00
N GLU A 183 4.94 5.27 -14.41
CA GLU A 183 6.29 4.78 -14.06
C GLU A 183 6.69 5.07 -12.58
N HIS A 184 6.04 6.01 -11.87
CA HIS A 184 6.59 6.55 -10.60
C HIS A 184 5.63 6.62 -9.39
N LEU A 185 4.51 5.90 -9.39
CA LEU A 185 3.57 5.95 -8.27
C LEU A 185 4.19 5.45 -6.95
N GLY A 186 5.03 4.42 -7.02
CA GLY A 186 5.70 3.85 -5.85
C GLY A 186 6.63 4.85 -5.14
N ASP A 187 7.37 5.63 -5.93
CA ASP A 187 8.28 6.66 -5.44
C ASP A 187 7.52 7.80 -4.79
N ALA A 188 6.46 8.29 -5.44
CA ALA A 188 5.62 9.35 -4.89
C ALA A 188 5.00 8.95 -3.53
N LEU A 189 4.50 7.72 -3.42
CA LEU A 189 3.95 7.21 -2.15
C LEU A 189 5.04 7.09 -1.08
N LYS A 190 6.24 6.62 -1.44
CA LYS A 190 7.38 6.53 -0.52
C LYS A 190 7.81 7.91 -0.02
N THR A 191 7.85 8.91 -0.89
CA THR A 191 8.15 10.30 -0.53
C THR A 191 7.10 10.84 0.45
N LEU A 192 5.81 10.66 0.16
CA LEU A 192 4.73 11.09 1.05
C LEU A 192 4.79 10.38 2.41
N GLN A 193 5.13 9.09 2.43
CA GLN A 193 5.28 8.34 3.67
C GLN A 193 6.43 8.87 4.53
N GLN A 194 7.59 9.16 3.91
CA GLN A 194 8.74 9.75 4.59
C GLN A 194 8.44 11.16 5.12
N GLU A 195 7.72 11.96 4.33
CA GLU A 195 7.32 13.31 4.73
C GLU A 195 6.35 13.24 5.92
N ALA A 196 5.34 12.37 5.87
CA ALA A 196 4.43 12.13 6.99
C ALA A 196 5.18 11.67 8.26
N ASP A 197 6.10 10.73 8.15
CA ASP A 197 6.90 10.23 9.27
C ASP A 197 7.79 11.30 9.91
N SER A 198 8.26 12.27 9.13
CA SER A 198 9.03 13.43 9.61
C SER A 198 8.16 14.45 10.35
N LEU A 199 6.88 14.54 10.00
CA LEU A 199 5.92 15.45 10.62
C LEU A 199 5.39 14.87 11.94
N TRP A 200 4.92 13.62 11.93
CA TRP A 200 4.23 13.02 13.08
C TRP A 200 4.21 11.49 13.05
N ALA A 201 4.30 10.85 14.22
CA ALA A 201 3.79 9.49 14.40
C ALA A 201 3.43 9.23 15.88
N PRO A 202 2.74 8.11 16.19
CA PRO A 202 2.22 7.82 17.54
C PRO A 202 3.29 7.77 18.64
N ARG A 203 4.52 7.35 18.29
CA ARG A 203 5.65 7.31 19.23
C ARG A 203 6.37 8.67 19.25
N LYS A 204 6.54 9.27 20.42
CA LYS A 204 7.30 10.52 20.57
C LYS A 204 8.74 10.37 20.06
N SER A 205 9.19 11.32 19.26
CA SER A 205 10.57 11.42 18.75
C SER A 205 10.98 12.89 18.64
N GLY A 206 12.19 13.22 19.06
CA GLY A 206 12.71 14.59 19.04
C GLY A 206 12.99 15.15 17.65
N ASN A 207 13.12 14.28 16.63
CA ASN A 207 13.37 14.71 15.25
C ASN A 207 12.10 15.13 14.52
N ARG A 208 10.92 14.92 15.11
CA ARG A 208 9.63 15.21 14.46
C ARG A 208 9.15 16.60 14.78
N ILE A 209 8.72 17.32 13.74
CA ILE A 209 8.32 18.73 13.83
C ILE A 209 7.17 18.93 14.82
N PHE A 210 6.16 18.07 14.82
CA PHE A 210 5.03 18.18 15.75
C PHE A 210 5.47 18.21 17.21
N TYR A 211 6.34 17.29 17.63
CA TYR A 211 6.76 17.20 19.03
C TYR A 211 7.69 18.35 19.44
N GLN A 212 8.53 18.86 18.52
CA GLN A 212 9.32 20.06 18.77
C GLN A 212 8.42 21.28 19.04
N GLN A 213 7.38 21.46 18.23
CA GLN A 213 6.43 22.56 18.42
C GLN A 213 5.55 22.36 19.65
N GLN A 214 5.17 21.12 19.97
CA GLN A 214 4.44 20.80 21.20
C GLN A 214 5.28 21.14 22.44
N ASP A 215 6.54 20.73 22.49
CA ASP A 215 7.44 21.00 23.61
C ASP A 215 7.68 22.52 23.74
N ALA A 216 7.90 23.22 22.64
CA ALA A 216 8.04 24.69 22.62
C ALA A 216 6.76 25.40 23.12
N TYR A 217 5.57 24.92 22.75
CA TYR A 217 4.31 25.44 23.22
C TYR A 217 4.12 25.21 24.74
N GLU A 218 4.45 24.02 25.23
CA GLU A 218 4.36 23.70 26.65
C GLU A 218 5.31 24.58 27.48
N ASP A 219 6.53 24.81 27.00
CA ASP A 219 7.50 25.69 27.64
C ASP A 219 7.07 27.16 27.63
N ALA A 220 6.54 27.65 26.51
CA ALA A 220 5.95 28.99 26.43
C ALA A 220 4.77 29.15 27.40
N ARG A 221 3.92 28.13 27.53
CA ARG A 221 2.79 28.11 28.47
C ARG A 221 3.25 28.09 29.93
N ARG A 222 4.30 27.35 30.27
CA ARG A 222 4.92 27.36 31.61
C ARG A 222 5.47 28.74 31.94
N THR A 223 6.22 29.33 30.99
CA THR A 223 6.81 30.67 31.13
C THR A 223 5.71 31.72 31.34
N LEU A 224 4.63 31.67 30.55
CA LEU A 224 3.47 32.55 30.73
C LEU A 224 2.85 32.39 32.12
N GLY A 225 2.68 31.15 32.58
CA GLY A 225 2.12 30.86 33.91
C GLY A 225 3.00 31.35 35.07
N GLN A 226 4.33 31.40 34.90
CA GLN A 226 5.26 31.95 35.88
C GLN A 226 5.29 33.48 35.88
N ALA A 227 5.15 34.10 34.70
CA ALA A 227 5.12 35.56 34.56
C ALA A 227 3.77 36.18 34.97
N GLN A 228 2.68 35.41 34.90
CA GLN A 228 1.36 35.88 35.31
C GLN A 228 1.22 35.89 36.83
N LEU A 229 1.05 37.09 37.39
CA LEU A 229 0.64 37.25 38.77
C LEU A 229 -0.79 36.72 38.93
N ARG A 230 -0.98 35.71 39.78
CA ARG A 230 -2.32 35.19 40.03
C ARG A 230 -3.12 36.21 40.82
N THR A 231 -4.41 36.35 40.48
CA THR A 231 -5.32 37.28 41.16
C THR A 231 -5.37 37.07 42.66
N ARG A 232 -5.22 35.81 43.12
CA ARG A 232 -5.15 35.48 44.55
C ARG A 232 -3.90 36.07 45.21
N ASP A 233 -2.73 35.86 44.62
CA ASP A 233 -1.46 36.28 45.19
C ASP A 233 -1.34 37.82 45.17
N TRP A 234 -1.92 38.47 44.15
CA TRP A 234 -2.09 39.93 44.14
C TRP A 234 -2.99 40.40 45.28
N LYS A 235 -4.15 39.78 45.46
CA LYS A 235 -5.12 40.17 46.50
C LYS A 235 -4.54 39.97 47.89
N GLU A 236 -3.88 38.85 48.16
CA GLU A 236 -3.22 38.59 49.43
C GLU A 236 -2.12 39.61 49.73
N SER A 237 -1.28 39.94 48.74
CA SER A 237 -0.26 40.98 48.88
C SER A 237 -0.86 42.38 49.07
N HIS A 238 -1.98 42.66 48.41
CA HIS A 238 -2.70 43.93 48.52
C HIS A 238 -3.36 44.10 49.89
N ASP A 239 -4.07 43.07 50.36
CA ASP A 239 -4.72 43.05 51.67
C ASP A 239 -3.67 43.19 52.78
N ALA A 240 -2.53 42.48 52.67
CA ALA A 240 -1.41 42.62 53.61
C ALA A 240 -0.81 44.04 53.62
N LEU A 241 -0.69 44.68 52.44
CA LEU A 241 -0.23 46.06 52.35
C LEU A 241 -1.22 47.03 53.00
N MET A 242 -2.52 46.82 52.80
CA MET A 242 -3.57 47.63 53.42
C MET A 242 -3.57 47.50 54.95
N ASP A 243 -3.40 46.28 55.47
CA ASP A 243 -3.30 46.04 56.92
C ASP A 243 -2.08 46.74 57.53
N VAL A 244 -0.91 46.63 56.89
CA VAL A 244 0.31 47.31 57.36
C VAL A 244 0.18 48.83 57.28
N GLN A 245 -0.48 49.36 56.23
CA GLN A 245 -0.77 50.79 56.13
C GLN A 245 -1.69 51.27 57.24
N HIS A 246 -2.73 50.50 57.57
CA HIS A 246 -3.63 50.81 58.67
C HIS A 246 -2.90 50.82 60.02
N GLN A 247 -2.08 49.80 60.29
CA GLN A 247 -1.27 49.72 61.51
C GLN A 247 -0.29 50.90 61.63
N LEU A 248 0.32 51.31 60.51
CA LEU A 248 1.22 52.47 60.49
C LEU A 248 0.46 53.76 60.85
N GLU A 249 -0.73 53.96 60.30
CA GLU A 249 -1.53 55.16 60.57
C GLU A 249 -2.01 55.19 62.03
N GLU A 250 -2.43 54.05 62.58
CA GLU A 250 -2.78 53.93 64.00
C GLU A 250 -1.59 54.25 64.91
N ALA A 251 -0.40 53.73 64.59
CA ALA A 251 0.82 54.01 65.33
C ALA A 251 1.21 55.50 65.26
N ARG A 252 1.04 56.13 64.09
CA ARG A 252 1.26 57.59 63.90
C ARG A 252 0.29 58.41 64.74
N SER A 253 -0.99 58.04 64.77
CA SER A 253 -1.99 58.71 65.60
C SER A 253 -1.62 58.64 67.08
N LYS A 254 -1.31 57.43 67.58
CA LYS A 254 -0.88 57.22 68.97
C LYS A 254 0.37 58.01 69.31
N HIS A 255 1.35 58.04 68.41
CA HIS A 255 2.56 58.84 68.60
C HIS A 255 2.23 60.34 68.70
N ALA A 256 1.36 60.87 67.82
CA ALA A 256 0.94 62.26 67.87
C ALA A 256 0.23 62.63 69.19
N GLU A 257 -0.66 61.77 69.68
CA GLU A 257 -1.34 61.95 70.97
C GLU A 257 -0.36 61.99 72.15
N ILE A 258 0.59 61.06 72.19
CA ILE A 258 1.62 61.02 73.23
C ILE A 258 2.49 62.27 73.18
N GLN A 259 2.90 62.73 71.98
CA GLN A 259 3.66 63.97 71.82
C GLN A 259 2.89 65.19 72.32
N GLN A 260 1.59 65.28 72.01
CA GLN A 260 0.75 66.35 72.54
C GLN A 260 0.68 66.32 74.08
N HIS A 261 0.59 65.12 74.67
CA HIS A 261 0.59 64.96 76.13
C HIS A 261 1.92 65.38 76.75
N ILE A 262 3.05 64.99 76.15
CA ILE A 262 4.40 65.41 76.57
C ILE A 262 4.52 66.93 76.51
N HIS A 263 4.16 67.56 75.38
CA HIS A 263 4.20 69.02 75.23
C HIS A 263 3.34 69.72 76.29
N ARG A 264 2.16 69.17 76.62
CA ARG A 264 1.30 69.71 77.68
C ARG A 264 1.96 69.62 79.05
N LEU A 265 2.52 68.46 79.40
CA LEU A 265 3.20 68.25 80.68
C LEU A 265 4.45 69.12 80.80
N GLU A 266 5.24 69.25 79.73
CA GLU A 266 6.38 70.17 79.69
C GLU A 266 5.96 71.62 79.89
N ARG A 267 4.86 72.06 79.27
CA ARG A 267 4.33 73.41 79.45
C ARG A 267 3.96 73.66 80.92
N ILE A 268 3.28 72.71 81.56
CA ILE A 268 2.95 72.78 82.99
C ILE A 268 4.24 72.88 83.82
N ARG A 269 5.22 72.00 83.57
CA ARG A 269 6.52 71.99 84.26
C ARG A 269 7.29 73.31 84.10
N ARG A 270 7.27 73.94 82.93
CA ARG A 270 7.95 75.22 82.66
C ARG A 270 7.29 76.41 83.38
N VAL A 271 5.97 76.38 83.56
CA VAL A 271 5.21 77.49 84.18
C VAL A 271 5.10 77.35 85.70
N GLN A 272 5.21 76.13 86.24
CA GLN A 272 5.13 75.85 87.68
C GLN A 272 6.06 76.71 88.58
N PRO A 273 7.32 77.03 88.20
CA PRO A 273 8.19 77.89 89.01
C PRO A 273 7.77 79.36 89.05
N LEU A 274 6.98 79.83 88.07
CA LEU A 274 6.51 81.22 87.98
C LEU A 274 5.20 81.46 88.76
N LEU A 275 4.57 80.39 89.25
CA LEU A 275 3.32 80.41 90.02
C LEU A 275 3.52 80.19 91.52
N ARG A 276 4.78 80.16 92.00
CA ARG A 276 5.14 80.06 93.42
C ARG A 276 5.81 81.32 93.91
#